data_AF-A0A2V9RTY7-F1
#
_entry.id   AF-A0A2V9RTY7-F1
#
_cell.length_a   1.000
_cell.length_b   1.000
_cell.length_c   1.000
_cell.angle_alpha   90.00
_cell.angle_beta   90.00
_cell.angle_gamma   90.00
#
_symmetry.space_group_name_H-M   'P 1'
#
loop_
_entity.id
_entity.type
_entity.pdbx_description
1 polymer ?
#
loop_
_entity_poly.entity_id
_entity_poly.type
_entity_poly.pdbx_seq_one_letter_code
_entity_poly.pdbx_strand_id
1 'polypeptide(L)'
;MFMANTRSTTLSIRLRPETKKRLARLAKASGRSSNFLISDAVESYVADQERMLAEVRQADRQVKAGHYIKREDMKAWLLSWGTDHELPPPKCVCGKVHDNEALCR
;
A
#
# COMPACT_ATOMS: atom_id res chain seq x y z
N MET A 1 -8.44 -19.30 24.84
CA MET A 1 -8.41 -17.82 24.90
C MET A 1 -6.96 -17.39 24.82
N PHE A 2 -6.46 -17.08 23.62
CA PHE A 2 -5.07 -16.63 23.43
C PHE A 2 -5.00 -15.15 23.79
N MET A 3 -4.54 -14.84 25.00
CA MET A 3 -4.10 -13.49 25.34
C MET A 3 -2.76 -13.27 24.64
N ALA A 4 -2.79 -12.63 23.46
CA ALA A 4 -1.57 -12.10 22.86
C ALA A 4 -0.95 -11.12 23.86
N ASN A 5 0.31 -11.35 24.22
CA ASN A 5 1.07 -10.52 25.15
C ASN A 5 1.34 -9.15 24.50
N THR A 6 0.42 -8.20 24.68
CA THR A 6 0.52 -6.82 24.19
C THR A 6 1.46 -6.02 25.08
N ARG A 7 2.77 -6.22 24.92
CA ARG A 7 3.76 -5.30 25.49
C ARG A 7 3.67 -3.97 24.75
N SER A 8 3.12 -2.95 25.40
CA SER A 8 3.19 -1.57 24.91
C SER A 8 4.46 -0.90 25.41
N THR A 9 5.06 -0.07 24.56
CA THR A 9 6.16 0.83 24.93
C THR A 9 5.67 2.27 24.90
N THR A 10 6.14 3.10 25.81
CA THR A 10 5.78 4.52 25.85
C THR A 10 6.81 5.33 25.10
N LEU A 11 6.35 6.16 24.16
CA LEU A 11 7.17 7.20 23.55
C LEU A 11 6.63 8.59 23.90
N SER A 12 7.54 9.54 24.10
CA SER A 12 7.19 10.95 24.27
C SER A 12 7.33 11.67 22.93
N ILE A 13 6.22 12.21 22.42
CA ILE A 13 6.17 12.94 21.15
C ILE A 13 5.89 14.42 21.36
N ARG A 14 6.56 15.26 20.56
CA ARG A 14 6.28 16.70 20.53
C ARG A 14 5.29 17.00 19.41
N LEU A 15 4.13 17.52 19.78
CA LEU A 15 3.12 18.00 18.84
C LEU A 15 3.04 19.51 18.88
N ARG A 16 2.84 20.13 17.71
CA ARG A 16 2.48 21.55 17.65
C ARG A 16 1.17 21.78 18.44
N PRO A 17 1.00 22.90 19.17
CA PRO A 17 -0.20 23.15 19.97
C PRO A 17 -1.50 23.02 19.17
N GLU A 18 -1.51 23.51 17.94
CA GLU A 18 -2.67 23.41 17.05
C GLU A 18 -3.02 21.97 16.67
N THR A 19 -2.01 21.12 16.42
CA THR A 19 -2.23 19.69 16.15
C THR A 19 -2.82 19.00 17.37
N LYS A 20 -2.32 19.29 18.58
CA LYS A 20 -2.88 18.75 19.82
C LYS A 20 -4.36 19.14 20.00
N LYS A 21 -4.71 20.41 19.70
CA LYS A 21 -6.09 20.90 19.78
C LYS A 21 -6.99 20.22 18.77
N ARG A 22 -6.52 20.01 17.53
CA ARG A 22 -7.25 19.27 16.49
C ARG A 22 -7.46 17.81 16.87
N LEU A 23 -6.43 17.15 17.38
CA LEU A 23 -6.50 15.76 17.85
C LEU A 23 -7.52 15.59 18.98
N ALA A 24 -7.55 16.50 19.96
CA ALA A 24 -8.53 16.46 21.04
C ALA A 24 -9.98 16.58 20.55
N ARG A 25 -10.23 17.43 19.54
CA ARG A 25 -11.57 17.52 18.91
C ARG A 25 -11.93 16.24 18.17
N LEU A 26 -10.97 15.65 17.45
CA LEU A 26 -11.17 14.40 16.72
C LEU A 26 -11.46 13.23 17.67
N ALA A 27 -10.71 13.15 18.77
CA ALA A 27 -10.95 12.18 19.85
C ALA A 27 -12.39 12.30 20.40
N LYS A 28 -12.85 13.52 20.71
CA LYS A 28 -14.22 13.76 21.18
C LYS A 28 -15.27 13.35 20.16
N ALA A 29 -15.08 13.69 18.88
CA ALA A 29 -16.05 13.39 17.82
C ALA A 29 -16.10 11.88 17.49
N SER A 30 -14.98 11.16 17.58
CA SER A 30 -14.88 9.73 17.28
C SER A 30 -15.19 8.82 18.47
N GLY A 31 -15.30 9.36 19.69
CA GLY A 31 -15.46 8.56 20.91
C GLY A 31 -14.20 7.75 21.29
N ARG A 32 -13.03 8.09 20.72
CA ARG A 32 -11.75 7.42 20.98
C ARG A 32 -10.81 8.33 21.77
N SER A 33 -9.88 7.75 22.53
CA SER A 33 -8.88 8.55 23.24
C SER A 33 -7.83 9.11 22.26
N SER A 34 -7.24 10.26 22.59
CA SER A 34 -6.13 10.81 21.79
C SER A 34 -4.96 9.83 21.67
N ASN A 35 -4.67 9.06 22.72
CA ASN A 35 -3.60 8.07 22.70
C ASN A 35 -3.90 6.92 21.75
N PHE A 36 -5.16 6.45 21.71
CA PHE A 36 -5.59 5.44 20.73
C PHE A 36 -5.38 5.95 19.31
N LEU A 37 -5.84 7.17 19.00
CA LEU A 37 -5.68 7.75 17.66
C LEU A 37 -4.22 7.96 17.28
N ILE A 38 -3.34 8.27 18.24
CA ILE A 38 -1.90 8.37 17.99
C ILE A 38 -1.31 6.99 17.67
N SER A 39 -1.62 5.96 18.46
CA SER A 39 -1.11 4.60 18.24
C SER A 39 -1.56 4.08 16.87
N ASP A 40 -2.86 4.19 16.60
CA ASP A 40 -3.48 3.74 15.35
C ASP A 40 -2.88 4.44 14.12
N ALA A 41 -2.66 5.76 14.19
CA ALA A 41 -2.04 6.51 13.12
C ALA A 41 -0.57 6.12 12.89
N VAL A 42 0.19 5.87 13.97
CA VAL A 42 1.60 5.45 13.86
C VAL A 42 1.69 4.03 13.31
N GLU A 43 0.89 3.09 13.80
CA GLU A 43 0.84 1.71 13.33
C GLU A 43 0.45 1.63 11.85
N SER A 44 -0.61 2.36 11.46
CA SER A 44 -1.04 2.45 10.06
C SER A 44 0.04 3.04 9.17
N TYR A 45 0.68 4.14 9.60
CA TYR A 45 1.76 4.75 8.84
C TYR A 45 2.95 3.79 8.65
N VAL A 46 3.40 3.13 9.72
CA VAL A 46 4.53 2.18 9.63
C VAL A 46 4.19 1.03 8.69
N ALA A 47 3.01 0.41 8.84
CA ALA A 47 2.57 -0.68 7.98
C ALA A 47 2.50 -0.27 6.51
N ASP A 48 1.97 0.93 6.22
CA ASP A 48 1.89 1.45 4.86
C ASP A 48 3.28 1.74 4.28
N GLN A 49 4.19 2.32 5.06
CA GLN A 49 5.56 2.58 4.60
C GLN A 49 6.33 1.28 4.34
N GLU A 50 6.20 0.28 5.22
CA GLU A 50 6.85 -1.02 5.05
C GLU A 50 6.34 -1.74 3.80
N ARG A 51 5.01 -1.74 3.58
CA ARG A 51 4.39 -2.29 2.37
C ARG A 51 4.91 -1.59 1.12
N MET A 52 4.88 -0.26 1.09
CA MET A 52 5.36 0.52 -0.06
C MET A 52 6.83 0.20 -0.38
N LEU A 53 7.70 0.16 0.65
CA LEU A 53 9.11 -0.16 0.46
C LEU A 53 9.31 -1.61 0.00
N ALA A 54 8.51 -2.55 0.49
CA ALA A 54 8.57 -3.94 0.04
C ALA A 54 8.15 -4.08 -1.43
N GLU A 55 7.07 -3.40 -1.83
CA GLU A 55 6.56 -3.38 -3.21
C GLU A 55 7.58 -2.75 -4.17
N VAL A 56 8.21 -1.62 -3.81
CA VAL A 56 9.26 -0.99 -4.63
C VAL A 56 10.45 -1.93 -4.81
N ARG A 57 10.92 -2.59 -3.73
CA ARG A 57 12.01 -3.57 -3.82
C ARG A 57 11.62 -4.77 -4.68
N GLN A 58 10.36 -5.21 -4.63
CA GLN A 58 9.87 -6.28 -5.48
C GLN A 58 9.83 -5.85 -6.95
N ALA A 59 9.31 -4.67 -7.25
CA ALA A 59 9.26 -4.12 -8.59
C ALA A 59 10.65 -3.98 -9.20
N ASP A 60 11.65 -3.51 -8.45
CA ASP A 60 13.06 -3.45 -8.91
C ASP A 60 13.61 -4.83 -9.27
N ARG A 61 13.35 -5.85 -8.44
CA ARG A 61 13.74 -7.24 -8.74
C ARG A 61 13.04 -7.77 -9.99
N GLN A 62 11.75 -7.50 -10.14
CA GLN A 62 10.98 -7.92 -11.31
C GLN A 62 11.54 -7.28 -12.59
N VAL A 63 11.77 -5.97 -12.61
CA VAL A 63 12.34 -5.29 -13.77
C VAL A 63 13.71 -5.87 -14.14
N LYS A 64 14.60 -6.08 -13.15
CA LYS A 64 15.93 -6.70 -13.38
C LYS A 64 15.85 -8.13 -13.93
N ALA A 65 14.82 -8.88 -13.57
CA ALA A 65 14.56 -10.23 -14.05
C ALA A 65 13.81 -10.28 -15.41
N GLY A 66 13.51 -9.13 -16.03
CA GLY A 66 12.72 -9.07 -17.26
C GLY A 66 11.22 -9.28 -17.05
N HIS A 67 10.76 -9.22 -15.80
CA HIS A 67 9.37 -9.35 -15.38
C HIS A 67 8.64 -8.00 -15.45
N TYR A 68 8.41 -7.51 -16.66
CA TYR A 68 7.66 -6.28 -16.90
C TYR A 68 6.91 -6.33 -18.23
N ILE A 69 5.97 -5.40 -18.43
CA ILE A 69 5.21 -5.22 -19.67
C ILE A 69 5.73 -3.95 -20.36
N LYS A 70 5.87 -3.97 -21.68
CA LYS A 70 6.28 -2.77 -22.43
C LYS A 70 5.18 -1.71 -22.35
N ARG A 71 5.61 -0.45 -22.27
CA ARG A 71 4.71 0.72 -22.19
C ARG A 71 3.67 0.73 -23.30
N GLU A 72 4.07 0.48 -24.54
CA GLU A 72 3.16 0.55 -25.69
C GLU A 72 2.09 -0.54 -25.65
N ASP A 73 2.45 -1.76 -25.26
CA ASP A 73 1.51 -2.88 -25.13
C ASP A 73 0.50 -2.63 -24.01
N MET A 74 0.97 -2.11 -22.85
CA MET A 74 0.10 -1.68 -21.75
C MET A 74 -0.85 -0.57 -22.19
N LYS A 75 -0.34 0.44 -22.89
CA LYS A 75 -1.13 1.60 -23.35
C LYS A 75 -2.21 1.18 -24.34
N ALA A 76 -1.87 0.35 -25.33
CA ALA A 76 -2.84 -0.15 -26.30
C ALA A 76 -3.96 -0.92 -25.62
N TRP A 77 -3.62 -1.78 -24.66
CA TRP A 77 -4.60 -2.53 -23.87
C TRP A 77 -5.54 -1.63 -23.07
N LEU A 78 -5.01 -0.69 -22.28
CA LEU A 78 -5.83 0.22 -21.47
C LEU A 78 -6.76 1.10 -22.33
N LEU A 79 -6.32 1.51 -23.51
CA LEU A 79 -7.14 2.31 -24.44
C LEU A 79 -8.25 1.49 -25.13
N SER A 80 -8.14 0.16 -25.15
CA SER A 80 -9.13 -0.72 -25.75
C SER A 80 -10.31 -1.04 -24.82
N TRP A 81 -10.18 -0.76 -23.51
CA TRP A 81 -11.21 -1.07 -22.52
C TRP A 81 -12.51 -0.35 -22.79
N GLY A 82 -13.63 -1.09 -22.72
CA GLY A 82 -14.96 -0.54 -22.96
C GLY A 82 -15.25 -0.20 -24.42
N THR A 83 -14.43 -0.69 -25.35
CA THR A 83 -14.69 -0.62 -26.79
C THR A 83 -15.15 -1.99 -27.31
N ASP A 84 -15.75 -2.01 -28.49
CA ASP A 84 -16.13 -3.26 -29.18
C ASP A 84 -14.92 -4.15 -29.53
N HIS A 85 -13.69 -3.62 -29.44
CA HIS A 85 -12.44 -4.29 -29.79
C HIS A 85 -11.47 -4.31 -28.60
N GLU A 86 -11.95 -4.69 -27.43
CA GLU A 86 -11.12 -4.83 -26.23
C GLU A 86 -10.01 -5.88 -26.44
N LEU A 87 -8.76 -5.46 -26.22
CA LEU A 87 -7.58 -6.30 -26.38
C LEU A 87 -7.37 -7.20 -25.16
N PRO A 88 -6.78 -8.40 -25.32
CA PRO A 88 -6.40 -9.22 -24.17
C PRO A 88 -5.26 -8.56 -23.38
N PRO A 89 -5.12 -8.90 -22.08
CA PRO A 89 -4.01 -8.43 -21.26
C PRO A 89 -2.65 -8.68 -21.92
N PRO A 90 -1.75 -7.68 -21.96
CA PRO A 90 -0.47 -7.81 -22.63
C PRO A 90 0.47 -8.76 -21.86
N LYS A 91 1.35 -9.43 -22.60
CA LYS A 91 2.24 -10.46 -22.05
C LYS A 91 3.49 -9.85 -21.42
N CYS A 92 4.01 -10.53 -20.40
CA CYS A 92 5.29 -10.21 -19.78
C CYS A 92 6.44 -10.40 -20.77
N VAL A 93 7.47 -9.53 -20.70
CA VAL A 93 8.66 -9.59 -21.56
C VAL A 93 9.48 -10.87 -21.34
N CYS A 94 9.41 -11.49 -20.16
CA CYS A 94 10.12 -12.73 -19.84
C CYS A 94 9.69 -13.98 -20.64
N GLY A 95 8.63 -13.88 -21.46
CA GLY A 95 8.19 -14.94 -22.37
C GLY A 95 7.41 -16.09 -21.73
N LYS A 96 7.13 -16.02 -20.41
CA LYS A 96 6.31 -17.00 -19.70
C LYS A 96 4.83 -16.60 -19.69
N VAL A 97 3.94 -17.60 -19.59
CA VAL A 97 2.51 -17.39 -19.36
C VAL A 97 2.29 -17.20 -17.87
N HIS A 98 1.62 -16.12 -17.49
CA HIS A 98 1.22 -15.82 -16.12
C HIS A 98 -0.30 -15.81 -16.04
N ASP A 99 -0.85 -16.32 -14.95
CA ASP A 99 -2.24 -16.17 -14.58
C ASP A 99 -2.53 -14.72 -14.17
N ASN A 100 -3.77 -14.28 -14.41
CA ASN A 100 -4.19 -12.87 -14.25
C ASN A 100 -4.02 -12.33 -12.81
N GLU A 101 -3.95 -13.19 -11.80
CA GLU A 101 -3.71 -12.79 -10.40
C GLU A 101 -2.23 -12.59 -10.06
N ALA A 102 -1.30 -13.10 -10.88
CA ALA A 102 0.13 -13.14 -10.59
C ALA A 102 0.98 -12.66 -11.79
N LEU A 103 0.61 -11.53 -12.38
CA LEU A 103 1.41 -10.85 -13.41
C LEU A 103 2.89 -10.80 -12.99
N CYS A 104 3.71 -11.61 -13.65
CA CYS A 104 5.14 -11.76 -13.44
C CYS A 104 5.58 -11.86 -11.95
N ARG A 105 4.84 -12.60 -11.12
CA ARG A 105 5.36 -13.11 -9.83
C ARG A 105 6.00 -14.48 -9.98
#